data_AF-A0A927PQ02-F1
#
_entry.id   AF-A0A927PQ02-F1
#
_cell.length_a   1.000
_cell.length_b   1.000
_cell.length_c   1.000
_cell.angle_alpha   90.00
_cell.angle_beta   90.00
_cell.angle_gamma   90.00
#
_symmetry.space_group_name_H-M   'P 1'
#
loop_
_entity.id
_entity.type
_entity.pdbx_description
1 polymer ?
#
loop_
_entity_poly.entity_id
_entity_poly.type
_entity_poly.pdbx_seq_one_letter_code
_entity_poly.pdbx_strand_id
1 'polypeptide(L)'
;MDNLFSPDCVAAVRTVTHRKSWRGEPYRLSYVLLRDEPDAVSLLAGYRWALGEGLPNPRIISPRLLAWSALFQPTLHTACQRHGGLPARRLMRFDGLAPNGCADSAGLQRLWLQSVVFLASVTLSAAIIQGRWSRGTLESKFDRLWQAATSAALPAGTNGRVLRDDIMRLSSSAEPPIEILLSLRRHFMALIDALSADTAAERVTVVALKPVTEERFGFAAWLADWLPGLTGVVVYGSSLTSNDYADIDAILVVDDAEYVLRLLENRKLLWGGKELNVGVYTQAEFWRMQLLSGDNLASYGRCVLGEVELPHKPVPVLLARNLSFGIVRQRQQLGMLARALGEPASGPDDRRNLHEYFVKIPANVAKGTFGANGRHHSKPEIQAWLKDRTGFDTEREQRAVLTEGPARPLAASAVATLNALEQLNAELGIIAPQLEEAA
;
A
#
# COMPACT_ATOMS: atom_id res chain seq x y z
N MET A 1 -15.33 22.37 -27.65
CA MET A 1 -15.77 21.51 -26.52
C MET A 1 -15.09 22.10 -25.30
N ASP A 2 -15.59 23.25 -24.88
CA ASP A 2 -14.88 24.17 -23.99
C ASP A 2 -15.73 24.35 -22.74
N ASN A 3 -15.33 23.62 -21.69
CA ASN A 3 -15.59 23.88 -20.27
C ASN A 3 -14.96 22.74 -19.46
N LEU A 4 -13.62 22.69 -19.46
CA LEU A 4 -12.82 21.68 -18.76
C LEU A 4 -12.09 22.37 -17.61
N PHE A 5 -12.63 22.25 -16.39
CA PHE A 5 -12.14 22.86 -15.15
C PHE A 5 -12.27 24.40 -15.11
N SER A 6 -13.23 24.93 -14.34
CA SER A 6 -13.24 26.35 -13.96
C SER A 6 -12.41 26.54 -12.70
N PRO A 7 -11.52 27.56 -12.62
CA PRO A 7 -10.88 27.96 -11.37
C PRO A 7 -11.85 28.16 -10.20
N ASP A 8 -13.12 28.46 -10.48
CA ASP A 8 -14.17 28.62 -9.46
C ASP A 8 -14.42 27.34 -8.64
N CYS A 9 -14.11 26.16 -9.20
CA CYS A 9 -14.22 24.89 -8.46
C CYS A 9 -13.09 24.70 -7.43
N VAL A 10 -12.03 25.52 -7.49
CA VAL A 10 -10.96 25.54 -6.49
C VAL A 10 -11.43 26.32 -5.27
N ALA A 11 -11.55 25.62 -4.15
CA ALA A 11 -11.86 26.25 -2.87
C ALA A 11 -10.64 26.97 -2.29
N ALA A 12 -9.45 26.35 -2.40
CA ALA A 12 -8.20 26.94 -1.93
C ALA A 12 -6.98 26.21 -2.54
N VAL A 13 -5.85 26.92 -2.64
CA VAL A 13 -4.54 26.33 -2.92
C VAL A 13 -3.64 26.49 -1.70
N ARG A 14 -2.94 25.41 -1.32
CA ARG A 14 -2.03 25.39 -0.16
C ARG A 14 -0.70 24.81 -0.53
N THR A 15 0.34 25.63 -0.54
CA THR A 15 1.71 25.16 -0.73
C THR A 15 2.37 24.92 0.61
N VAL A 16 2.70 23.67 0.89
CA VAL A 16 3.40 23.24 2.09
C VAL A 16 4.87 23.02 1.77
N THR A 17 5.75 23.65 2.55
CA THR A 17 7.19 23.37 2.50
C THR A 17 7.50 22.30 3.53
N HIS A 18 7.91 21.13 3.07
CA HIS A 18 8.39 20.07 3.94
C HIS A 18 9.83 20.34 4.35
N ARG A 19 10.17 19.96 5.59
CA ARG A 19 11.56 19.99 6.08
C ARG A 19 12.46 19.15 5.15
N LYS A 20 13.77 19.41 5.22
CA LYS A 20 14.79 18.65 4.50
C LYS A 20 14.50 17.16 4.63
N SER A 21 14.39 16.49 3.48
CA SER A 21 14.34 15.03 3.43
C SER A 21 15.76 14.45 3.52
N TRP A 22 15.89 13.14 3.41
CA TRP A 22 17.20 12.51 3.25
C TRP A 22 17.97 13.00 2.01
N ARG A 23 17.29 13.63 1.05
CA ARG A 23 17.93 14.26 -0.12
C ARG A 23 18.58 15.62 0.19
N GLY A 24 18.64 16.04 1.45
CA GLY A 24 19.31 17.28 1.87
C GLY A 24 18.55 18.58 1.58
N GLU A 25 17.56 18.52 0.69
CA GLU A 25 16.77 19.68 0.26
C GLU A 25 15.34 19.67 0.83
N PRO A 26 14.80 20.83 1.24
CA PRO A 26 13.36 21.01 1.43
C PRO A 26 12.63 20.79 0.10
N TYR A 27 11.42 20.25 0.15
CA TYR A 27 10.57 20.16 -1.03
C TYR A 27 9.22 20.80 -0.78
N ARG A 28 8.61 21.32 -1.84
CA ARG A 28 7.30 21.95 -1.79
C ARG A 28 6.27 21.05 -2.44
N LEU A 29 5.07 21.07 -1.87
CA LEU A 29 3.91 20.37 -2.42
C LEU A 29 2.69 21.27 -2.30
N SER A 30 1.94 21.39 -3.38
CA SER A 30 0.70 22.18 -3.42
C SER A 30 -0.53 21.29 -3.32
N TYR A 31 -1.34 21.47 -2.29
CA TYR A 31 -2.68 20.90 -2.18
C TYR A 31 -3.69 21.85 -2.81
N VAL A 32 -4.37 21.41 -3.87
CA VAL A 32 -5.47 22.12 -4.53
C VAL A 32 -6.76 21.52 -4.00
N LEU A 33 -7.46 22.26 -3.14
CA LEU A 33 -8.70 21.82 -2.51
C LEU A 33 -9.86 22.17 -3.44
N LEU A 34 -10.68 21.17 -3.78
CA LEU A 34 -11.87 21.37 -4.60
C LEU A 34 -13.11 21.63 -3.74
N ARG A 35 -14.08 22.36 -4.28
CA ARG A 35 -15.41 22.55 -3.69
C ARG A 35 -16.28 21.31 -3.81
N ASP A 36 -16.16 20.62 -4.94
CA ASP A 36 -16.99 19.49 -5.35
C ASP A 36 -16.13 18.26 -5.69
N GLU A 37 -16.80 17.12 -5.81
CA GLU A 37 -16.15 15.88 -6.24
C GLU A 37 -15.82 15.93 -7.73
N PRO A 38 -14.56 15.71 -8.13
CA PRO A 38 -14.20 15.66 -9.54
C PRO A 38 -14.53 14.29 -10.13
N ASP A 39 -15.01 14.28 -11.37
CA ASP A 39 -14.87 13.12 -12.24
C ASP A 39 -13.44 12.99 -12.78
N ALA A 40 -13.15 11.93 -13.54
CA ALA A 40 -11.81 11.67 -14.07
C ALA A 40 -11.29 12.81 -14.97
N VAL A 41 -12.20 13.41 -15.74
CA VAL A 41 -11.90 14.44 -16.73
C VAL A 41 -11.57 15.76 -16.02
N SER A 42 -12.40 16.14 -15.06
CA SER A 42 -12.24 17.32 -14.21
C SER A 42 -11.00 17.22 -13.33
N LEU A 43 -10.71 16.03 -12.78
CA LEU A 43 -9.49 15.77 -12.03
C LEU A 43 -8.25 16.00 -12.91
N LEU A 44 -8.23 15.41 -14.10
CA LEU A 44 -7.12 15.57 -15.05
C LEU A 44 -6.95 17.04 -15.48
N ALA A 45 -8.04 17.73 -15.79
CA ALA A 45 -8.04 19.14 -16.16
C ALA A 45 -7.50 20.03 -15.03
N GLY A 46 -7.90 19.76 -13.78
CA GLY A 46 -7.35 20.46 -12.62
C GLY A 46 -5.84 20.25 -12.46
N TYR A 47 -5.32 19.06 -12.77
CA TYR A 47 -3.87 18.80 -12.69
C TYR A 47 -3.11 19.58 -13.76
N ARG A 48 -3.65 19.64 -14.98
CA ARG A 48 -3.09 20.45 -16.06
C ARG A 48 -3.11 21.93 -15.71
N TRP A 49 -4.21 22.43 -15.16
CA TRP A 49 -4.30 23.80 -14.64
C TRP A 49 -3.24 24.05 -13.57
N ALA A 50 -3.16 23.21 -12.54
CA ALA A 50 -2.20 23.38 -11.45
C ALA A 50 -0.74 23.39 -11.92
N LEU A 51 -0.39 22.55 -12.90
CA LEU A 51 0.93 22.54 -13.53
C LEU A 51 1.16 23.78 -14.39
N GLY A 52 0.14 24.24 -15.12
CA GLY A 52 0.18 25.49 -15.91
C GLY A 52 0.39 26.74 -15.04
N GLU A 53 -0.18 26.75 -13.84
CA GLU A 53 0.05 27.78 -12.81
C GLU A 53 1.41 27.65 -12.10
N GLY A 54 2.24 26.68 -12.48
CA GLY A 54 3.55 26.45 -11.88
C GLY A 54 3.51 25.95 -10.43
N LEU A 55 2.40 25.35 -9.99
CA LEU A 55 2.29 24.83 -8.62
C LEU A 55 3.23 23.64 -8.43
N PRO A 56 4.10 23.63 -7.40
CA PRO A 56 5.04 22.54 -7.18
C PRO A 56 4.32 21.25 -6.74
N ASN A 57 4.54 20.17 -7.50
CA ASN A 57 4.12 18.81 -7.17
C ASN A 57 2.63 18.72 -6.74
N PRO A 58 1.67 19.17 -7.57
CA PRO A 58 0.31 19.40 -7.13
C PRO A 58 -0.41 18.11 -6.69
N ARG A 59 -1.31 18.23 -5.72
CA ARG A 59 -2.23 17.19 -5.26
C ARG A 59 -3.62 17.76 -5.21
N ILE A 60 -4.50 17.25 -6.04
CA ILE A 60 -5.90 17.66 -6.05
C ILE A 60 -6.65 16.86 -5.01
N ILE A 61 -7.24 17.56 -4.05
CA ILE A 61 -7.91 16.97 -2.89
C ILE A 61 -9.40 17.28 -3.00
N SER A 62 -10.20 16.25 -3.22
CA SER A 62 -11.67 16.36 -3.20
C SER A 62 -12.21 16.42 -1.76
N PRO A 63 -13.44 16.93 -1.56
CA PRO A 63 -14.09 16.94 -0.25
C PRO A 63 -14.10 15.58 0.47
N ARG A 64 -14.43 14.48 -0.23
CA ARG A 64 -14.43 13.12 0.31
C ARG A 64 -13.02 12.68 0.70
N LEU A 65 -12.02 12.90 -0.16
CA LEU A 65 -10.65 12.54 0.18
C LEU A 65 -10.17 13.28 1.44
N LEU A 66 -10.54 14.56 1.59
CA LEU A 66 -10.23 15.33 2.78
C LEU A 66 -10.90 14.74 4.03
N ALA A 67 -12.15 14.29 3.91
CA ALA A 67 -12.91 13.67 5.00
C ALA A 67 -12.30 12.32 5.42
N TRP A 68 -11.98 11.43 4.46
CA TRP A 68 -11.25 10.19 4.75
C TRP A 68 -9.86 10.44 5.36
N SER A 69 -9.19 11.51 4.94
CA SER A 69 -7.88 11.88 5.50
C SER A 69 -7.97 12.30 6.97
N ALA A 70 -9.15 12.66 7.49
CA ALA A 70 -9.32 12.91 8.92
C ALA A 70 -9.00 11.66 9.76
N LEU A 71 -9.42 10.49 9.28
CA LEU A 71 -9.14 9.20 9.91
C LEU A 71 -7.75 8.68 9.57
N PHE A 72 -7.47 8.61 8.28
CA PHE A 72 -6.33 7.83 7.80
C PHE A 72 -5.11 8.67 7.49
N GLN A 73 -5.16 9.99 7.73
CA GLN A 73 -3.98 10.85 7.70
C GLN A 73 -4.19 12.21 8.41
N PRO A 74 -4.35 12.21 9.75
CA PRO A 74 -4.78 13.40 10.50
C PRO A 74 -3.93 14.66 10.27
N THR A 75 -2.64 14.50 9.95
CA THR A 75 -1.73 15.61 9.65
C THR A 75 -2.05 16.35 8.36
N LEU A 76 -2.48 15.66 7.29
CA LEU A 76 -2.97 16.31 6.08
C LEU A 76 -4.26 17.07 6.38
N HIS A 77 -5.20 16.39 7.04
CA HIS A 77 -6.49 16.96 7.37
C HIS A 77 -6.34 18.26 8.17
N THR A 78 -5.51 18.24 9.21
CA THR A 78 -5.18 19.42 10.03
C THR A 78 -4.55 20.54 9.19
N ALA A 79 -3.63 20.21 8.28
CA ALA A 79 -2.98 21.20 7.42
C ALA A 79 -3.97 21.86 6.45
N CYS A 80 -4.99 21.13 5.99
CA CYS A 80 -6.04 21.65 5.12
C CYS A 80 -7.10 22.48 5.90
N GLN A 81 -7.45 22.09 7.13
CA GLN A 81 -8.47 22.77 7.95
C GLN A 81 -8.02 24.10 8.55
N ARG A 82 -6.79 24.20 9.06
CA ARG A 82 -6.31 25.38 9.82
C ARG A 82 -6.38 26.72 9.07
N HIS A 83 -6.58 26.71 7.75
CA HIS A 83 -6.47 27.93 6.94
C HIS A 83 -7.58 28.13 5.92
N GLY A 84 -8.49 27.17 5.71
CA GLY A 84 -9.60 27.30 4.77
C GLY A 84 -10.90 26.99 5.49
N GLY A 85 -11.85 27.92 5.49
CA GLY A 85 -13.20 27.78 6.04
C GLY A 85 -14.08 26.75 5.30
N LEU A 86 -13.49 25.62 4.89
CA LEU A 86 -14.25 24.43 4.56
C LEU A 86 -14.94 23.99 5.86
N PRO A 87 -16.27 23.79 5.85
CA PRO A 87 -16.99 23.41 7.05
C PRO A 87 -16.33 22.18 7.68
N ALA A 88 -16.30 22.13 9.02
CA ALA A 88 -15.91 20.97 9.80
C ALA A 88 -16.80 19.79 9.40
N ARG A 89 -16.50 19.14 8.28
CA ARG A 89 -17.33 18.07 7.75
C ARG A 89 -16.99 16.80 8.50
N ARG A 90 -17.95 16.36 9.32
CA ARG A 90 -18.13 15.03 9.93
C ARG A 90 -16.79 14.36 10.20
N LEU A 91 -16.26 14.58 11.40
CA LEU A 91 -15.30 13.64 11.97
C LEU A 91 -15.86 12.24 11.74
N MET A 92 -15.05 11.35 11.19
CA MET A 92 -15.46 9.98 10.96
C MET A 92 -14.96 9.16 12.15
N ARG A 93 -15.72 8.15 12.57
CA ARG A 93 -15.31 7.20 13.61
C ARG A 93 -15.46 5.77 13.11
N PHE A 94 -14.64 4.86 13.62
CA PHE A 94 -14.84 3.44 13.40
C PHE A 94 -15.99 2.94 14.24
N ASP A 95 -16.95 2.25 13.62
CA ASP A 95 -17.95 1.49 14.36
C ASP A 95 -17.37 0.10 14.67
N GLY A 96 -17.43 -0.33 15.93
CA GLY A 96 -17.00 -1.67 16.36
C GLY A 96 -15.52 -1.86 16.70
N LEU A 97 -14.66 -0.83 16.60
CA LEU A 97 -13.39 -0.81 17.32
C LEU A 97 -13.65 -0.20 18.71
N ALA A 98 -13.29 -0.93 19.78
CA ALA A 98 -13.44 -0.44 21.14
C ALA A 98 -12.82 0.98 21.28
N PRO A 99 -13.35 1.83 22.18
CA PRO A 99 -12.86 3.21 22.39
C PRO A 99 -11.34 3.32 22.66
N ASN A 100 -10.69 2.22 23.01
CA ASN A 100 -9.34 2.19 23.55
C ASN A 100 -8.21 1.90 22.54
N GLY A 101 -8.49 1.85 21.22
CA GLY A 101 -7.46 1.43 20.24
C GLY A 101 -7.14 2.38 19.07
N CYS A 102 -8.13 3.13 18.58
CA CYS A 102 -7.99 3.98 17.38
C CYS A 102 -8.88 5.24 17.42
N ALA A 103 -9.44 5.58 18.58
CA ALA A 103 -10.36 6.72 18.69
C ALA A 103 -9.65 8.08 18.82
N ASP A 104 -8.37 8.08 19.23
CA ASP A 104 -7.58 9.30 19.34
C ASP A 104 -6.70 9.55 18.10
N SER A 105 -6.23 10.79 17.96
CA SER A 105 -5.36 11.20 16.85
C SER A 105 -4.06 10.39 16.79
N ALA A 106 -3.56 9.91 17.93
CA ALA A 106 -2.33 9.13 18.01
C ALA A 106 -2.50 7.71 17.42
N GLY A 107 -3.57 7.00 17.79
CA GLY A 107 -3.92 5.69 17.26
C GLY A 107 -4.17 5.71 15.76
N LEU A 108 -4.88 6.73 15.26
CA LEU A 108 -5.11 6.94 13.83
C LEU A 108 -3.81 7.20 13.04
N GLN A 109 -2.90 8.01 13.59
CA GLN A 109 -1.59 8.25 12.98
C GLN A 109 -0.72 6.98 12.98
N ARG A 110 -0.77 6.19 14.06
CA ARG A 110 -0.08 4.90 14.13
C ARG A 110 -0.65 3.93 13.10
N LEU A 111 -1.97 3.90 12.93
CA LEU A 111 -2.63 3.06 11.95
C LEU A 111 -2.18 3.42 10.53
N TRP A 112 -2.16 4.69 10.17
CA TRP A 112 -1.59 5.11 8.90
C TRP A 112 -0.11 4.73 8.74
N LEU A 113 0.70 4.91 9.78
CA LEU A 113 2.13 4.59 9.73
C LEU A 113 2.36 3.09 9.49
N GLN A 114 1.64 2.22 10.20
CA GLN A 114 1.63 0.77 9.97
C GLN A 114 1.32 0.45 8.50
N SER A 115 0.33 1.12 7.89
CA SER A 115 -0.03 0.91 6.49
C SER A 115 1.08 1.33 5.51
N VAL A 116 1.72 2.47 5.77
CA VAL A 116 2.83 2.97 4.94
C VAL A 116 4.05 2.05 5.03
N VAL A 117 4.43 1.65 6.25
CA VAL A 117 5.60 0.81 6.52
C VAL A 117 5.41 -0.59 5.95
N PHE A 118 4.24 -1.22 6.16
CA PHE A 118 3.94 -2.54 5.60
C PHE A 118 4.00 -2.55 4.07
N LEU A 119 3.30 -1.62 3.40
CA LEU A 119 3.32 -1.56 1.92
C LEU A 119 4.73 -1.35 1.35
N ALA A 120 5.58 -0.63 2.09
CA ALA A 120 6.95 -0.39 1.67
C ALA A 120 7.85 -1.62 1.90
N SER A 121 7.64 -2.38 2.97
CA SER A 121 8.50 -3.50 3.31
C SER A 121 8.21 -4.77 2.50
N VAL A 122 6.94 -5.06 2.19
CA VAL A 122 6.53 -6.32 1.51
C VAL A 122 7.17 -6.53 0.14
N THR A 123 7.61 -5.47 -0.54
CA THR A 123 8.20 -5.59 -1.88
C THR A 123 9.72 -5.78 -1.85
N LEU A 124 10.38 -5.81 -0.68
CA LEU A 124 11.84 -5.89 -0.61
C LEU A 124 12.37 -7.27 -1.01
N SER A 125 11.73 -8.36 -0.57
CA SER A 125 12.14 -9.71 -0.98
C SER A 125 12.04 -9.88 -2.49
N ALA A 126 10.92 -9.46 -3.10
CA ALA A 126 10.77 -9.49 -4.56
C ALA A 126 11.81 -8.62 -5.28
N ALA A 127 12.12 -7.43 -4.75
CA ALA A 127 13.13 -6.55 -5.32
C ALA A 127 14.54 -7.18 -5.32
N ILE A 128 14.89 -7.94 -4.27
CA ILE A 128 16.15 -8.67 -4.13
C ILE A 128 16.18 -9.91 -5.04
N ILE A 129 15.17 -10.77 -4.93
CA ILE A 129 15.14 -12.08 -5.60
C ILE A 129 14.99 -11.93 -7.11
N GLN A 130 14.08 -11.06 -7.55
CA GLN A 130 13.78 -10.89 -8.98
C GLN A 130 14.72 -9.87 -9.65
N GLY A 131 15.62 -9.23 -8.90
CA GLY A 131 16.46 -8.15 -9.43
C GLY A 131 15.68 -6.92 -9.90
N ARG A 132 14.40 -6.79 -9.49
CA ARG A 132 13.49 -5.71 -9.93
C ARG A 132 13.63 -4.46 -9.06
N TRP A 133 14.85 -4.11 -8.71
CA TRP A 133 15.13 -2.85 -8.02
C TRP A 133 15.68 -1.82 -9.01
N SER A 134 15.41 -0.57 -8.71
CA SER A 134 15.94 0.59 -9.43
C SER A 134 16.32 1.65 -8.41
N ARG A 135 17.02 2.70 -8.84
CA ARG A 135 17.24 3.88 -8.00
C ARG A 135 15.92 4.39 -7.42
N GLY A 136 14.86 4.49 -8.24
CA GLY A 136 13.53 4.89 -7.77
C GLY A 136 12.93 3.98 -6.71
N THR A 137 13.24 2.67 -6.76
CA THR A 137 12.83 1.71 -5.72
C THR A 137 13.50 2.04 -4.40
N LEU A 138 14.83 2.21 -4.38
CA LEU A 138 15.60 2.57 -3.18
C LEU A 138 15.14 3.91 -2.62
N GLU A 139 15.02 4.93 -3.47
CA GLU A 139 14.55 6.25 -3.09
C GLU A 139 13.16 6.20 -2.43
N SER A 140 12.26 5.39 -2.97
CA SER A 140 10.94 5.18 -2.37
C SER A 140 11.03 4.56 -0.97
N LYS A 141 11.95 3.61 -0.76
CA LYS A 141 12.18 3.01 0.57
C LYS A 141 12.73 4.01 1.56
N PHE A 142 13.75 4.79 1.17
CA PHE A 142 14.29 5.86 1.99
C PHE A 142 13.23 6.90 2.35
N ASP A 143 12.37 7.27 1.39
CA ASP A 143 11.25 8.19 1.64
C ASP A 143 10.29 7.68 2.71
N ARG A 144 9.98 6.37 2.71
CA ARG A 144 9.06 5.78 3.70
C ARG A 144 9.70 5.64 5.07
N LEU A 145 10.97 5.23 5.15
CA LEU A 145 11.69 5.20 6.42
C LEU A 145 11.87 6.61 6.99
N TRP A 146 12.16 7.61 6.16
CA TRP A 146 12.29 9.00 6.59
C TRP A 146 10.94 9.55 7.12
N GLN A 147 9.86 9.23 6.41
CA GLN A 147 8.50 9.57 6.83
C GLN A 147 8.15 8.91 8.16
N ALA A 148 8.54 7.65 8.39
CA ALA A 148 8.38 6.99 9.68
C ALA A 148 9.20 7.67 10.78
N ALA A 149 10.48 7.95 10.52
CA ALA A 149 11.43 8.54 11.47
C ALA A 149 11.06 9.96 11.92
N THR A 150 10.21 10.65 11.15
CA THR A 150 9.74 12.02 11.43
C THR A 150 8.28 12.08 11.89
N SER A 151 7.62 10.92 11.99
CA SER A 151 6.23 10.82 12.44
C SER A 151 6.13 11.05 13.94
N ALA A 152 5.09 11.76 14.37
CA ALA A 152 4.74 11.88 15.79
C ALA A 152 4.23 10.54 16.37
N ALA A 153 3.76 9.63 15.52
CA ALA A 153 3.30 8.29 15.90
C ALA A 153 4.41 7.22 15.81
N LEU A 154 5.68 7.63 15.82
CA LEU A 154 6.79 6.69 15.91
C LEU A 154 6.72 5.95 17.26
N PRO A 155 6.81 4.60 17.29
CA PRO A 155 6.68 3.84 18.53
C PRO A 155 7.70 4.25 19.58
N ALA A 156 7.27 4.24 20.86
CA ALA A 156 8.17 4.42 21.99
C ALA A 156 9.32 3.41 21.93
N GLY A 157 10.55 3.87 22.18
CA GLY A 157 11.76 3.04 22.07
C GLY A 157 12.42 3.05 20.68
N THR A 158 11.75 3.55 19.63
CA THR A 158 12.41 3.76 18.34
C THR A 158 13.09 5.12 18.31
N ASN A 159 14.39 5.16 18.06
CA ASN A 159 15.13 6.41 17.92
C ASN A 159 15.07 6.96 16.49
N GLY A 160 14.12 7.87 16.25
CA GLY A 160 13.95 8.51 14.96
C GLY A 160 15.17 9.32 14.48
N ARG A 161 16.06 9.77 15.36
CA ARG A 161 17.31 10.43 14.96
C ARG A 161 18.28 9.41 14.38
N VAL A 162 18.53 8.31 15.09
CA VAL A 162 19.41 7.23 14.62
C VAL A 162 18.95 6.70 13.27
N LEU A 163 17.64 6.44 13.12
CA LEU A 163 17.08 6.00 11.85
C LEU A 163 17.32 7.01 10.71
N ARG A 164 17.22 8.32 10.97
CA ARG A 164 17.54 9.34 9.96
C ARG A 164 19.03 9.35 9.60
N ASP A 165 19.90 9.25 10.59
CA ASP A 165 21.35 9.22 10.38
C ASP A 165 21.75 7.98 9.55
N ASP A 166 21.14 6.83 9.83
CA ASP A 166 21.33 5.60 9.04
C ASP A 166 20.82 5.72 7.60
N ILE A 167 19.65 6.33 7.40
CA ILE A 167 19.12 6.59 6.05
C ILE A 167 20.08 7.48 5.27
N MET A 168 20.58 8.57 5.88
CA MET A 168 21.54 9.47 5.23
C MET A 168 22.80 8.70 4.84
N ARG A 169 23.36 7.91 5.75
CA ARG A 169 24.55 7.07 5.52
C ARG A 169 24.33 6.07 4.39
N LEU A 170 23.21 5.35 4.39
CA LEU A 170 22.89 4.37 3.36
C LEU A 170 22.64 5.02 1.99
N SER A 171 22.02 6.20 1.96
CA SER A 171 21.71 6.90 0.71
C SER A 171 22.95 7.42 -0.04
N SER A 172 24.05 7.63 0.68
CA SER A 172 25.36 8.02 0.13
C SER A 172 26.37 6.86 0.10
N SER A 173 25.93 5.64 0.43
CA SER A 173 26.79 4.46 0.50
C SER A 173 27.29 4.05 -0.88
N ALA A 174 28.56 3.64 -0.96
CA ALA A 174 29.15 2.97 -2.12
C ALA A 174 29.02 1.44 -2.06
N GLU A 175 28.29 0.91 -1.06
CA GLU A 175 28.03 -0.51 -0.90
C GLU A 175 27.26 -1.09 -2.11
N PRO A 176 27.41 -2.40 -2.37
CA PRO A 176 26.60 -3.10 -3.37
C PRO A 176 25.09 -2.92 -3.09
N PRO A 177 24.24 -2.84 -4.13
CA PRO A 177 22.79 -2.64 -3.97
C PRO A 177 22.10 -3.64 -3.06
N ILE A 178 22.55 -4.91 -3.06
CA ILE A 178 22.03 -5.94 -2.16
C ILE A 178 22.25 -5.61 -0.69
N GLU A 179 23.41 -5.06 -0.32
CA GLU A 179 23.70 -4.65 1.07
C GLU A 179 22.80 -3.50 1.50
N ILE A 180 22.55 -2.56 0.59
CA ILE A 180 21.63 -1.44 0.84
C ILE A 180 20.21 -1.97 1.04
N LEU A 181 19.75 -2.90 0.18
CA LEU A 181 18.41 -3.50 0.27
C LEU A 181 18.22 -4.33 1.55
N LEU A 182 19.23 -5.11 1.95
CA LEU A 182 19.22 -5.87 3.21
C LEU A 182 19.23 -4.94 4.42
N SER A 183 20.03 -3.86 4.40
CA SER A 183 20.03 -2.85 5.46
C SER A 183 18.68 -2.13 5.56
N LEU A 184 18.09 -1.75 4.43
CA LEU A 184 16.73 -1.22 4.38
C LEU A 184 15.73 -2.20 4.99
N ARG A 185 15.82 -3.49 4.62
CA ARG A 185 14.96 -4.55 5.17
C ARG A 185 15.08 -4.62 6.69
N ARG A 186 16.30 -4.61 7.25
CA ARG A 186 16.51 -4.58 8.71
C ARG A 186 15.81 -3.41 9.38
N HIS A 187 15.96 -2.20 8.84
CA HIS A 187 15.27 -1.02 9.37
C HIS A 187 13.75 -1.14 9.29
N PHE A 188 13.21 -1.68 8.20
CA PHE A 188 11.77 -1.95 8.09
C PHE A 188 11.31 -3.02 9.09
N MET A 189 12.03 -4.13 9.24
CA MET A 189 11.66 -5.19 10.19
C MET A 189 11.68 -4.70 11.63
N ALA A 190 12.69 -3.90 12.01
CA ALA A 190 12.75 -3.28 13.34
C ALA A 190 11.56 -2.33 13.59
N LEU A 191 11.18 -1.52 12.59
CA LEU A 191 9.99 -0.68 12.69
C LEU A 191 8.69 -1.49 12.77
N ILE A 192 8.59 -2.59 12.02
CA ILE A 192 7.41 -3.44 11.98
C ILE A 192 7.24 -4.17 13.30
N ASP A 193 8.31 -4.68 13.88
CA ASP A 193 8.31 -5.29 15.21
C ASP A 193 7.74 -4.29 16.23
N ALA A 194 8.31 -3.09 16.30
CA ALA A 194 7.85 -2.03 17.20
C ALA A 194 6.39 -1.60 16.94
N LEU A 195 5.99 -1.46 15.67
CA LEU A 195 4.64 -1.06 15.31
C LEU A 195 3.60 -2.14 15.62
N SER A 196 3.97 -3.42 15.53
CA SER A 196 3.06 -4.56 15.71
C SER A 196 2.80 -4.94 17.16
N ALA A 197 3.59 -4.43 18.11
CA ALA A 197 3.59 -4.86 19.52
C ALA A 197 2.19 -4.92 20.17
N ASP A 198 1.32 -3.96 19.85
CA ASP A 198 -0.01 -3.81 20.46
C ASP A 198 -1.15 -4.37 19.58
N THR A 199 -0.83 -5.13 18.53
CA THR A 199 -1.85 -5.66 17.62
C THR A 199 -2.45 -6.94 18.18
N ALA A 200 -3.73 -6.89 18.55
CA ALA A 200 -4.45 -8.07 19.01
C ALA A 200 -4.65 -9.09 17.88
N ALA A 201 -4.17 -10.32 18.09
CA ALA A 201 -4.39 -11.45 17.19
C ALA A 201 -4.32 -12.78 17.95
N GLU A 202 -5.09 -13.75 17.50
CA GLU A 202 -4.96 -15.14 17.93
C GLU A 202 -3.80 -15.81 17.19
N ARG A 203 -3.11 -16.74 17.86
CA ARG A 203 -2.06 -17.55 17.25
C ARG A 203 -2.66 -18.81 16.66
N VAL A 204 -2.50 -19.00 15.35
CA VAL A 204 -2.96 -20.18 14.63
C VAL A 204 -1.76 -20.90 14.03
N THR A 205 -1.63 -22.18 14.33
CA THR A 205 -0.65 -23.05 13.68
C THR A 205 -1.26 -23.63 12.42
N VAL A 206 -0.61 -23.41 11.27
CA VAL A 206 -0.95 -24.07 10.00
C VAL A 206 0.11 -25.13 9.69
N VAL A 207 -0.34 -26.37 9.50
CA VAL A 207 0.53 -27.52 9.22
C VAL A 207 0.44 -27.87 7.74
N ALA A 208 1.55 -28.36 7.18
CA ALA A 208 1.61 -28.83 5.82
C ALA A 208 0.53 -29.86 5.52
N LEU A 209 -0.09 -29.71 4.34
CA LEU A 209 -1.01 -30.71 3.83
C LEU A 209 -0.27 -32.06 3.65
N LYS A 210 -0.77 -33.13 4.29
CA LYS A 210 -0.30 -34.53 4.12
C LYS A 210 -0.49 -35.01 2.66
N PRO A 211 0.24 -36.05 2.19
CA PRO A 211 0.92 -36.05 0.90
C PRO A 211 -0.04 -36.24 -0.28
N VAL A 212 -0.67 -35.14 -0.66
CA VAL A 212 -0.85 -34.77 -2.06
C VAL A 212 -0.34 -33.35 -2.11
N THR A 213 0.99 -33.19 -2.15
CA THR A 213 1.55 -32.03 -2.84
C THR A 213 0.99 -32.15 -4.25
N GLU A 214 -0.10 -31.44 -4.53
CA GLU A 214 -0.59 -31.27 -5.89
C GLU A 214 0.64 -30.98 -6.74
N GLU A 215 0.77 -31.62 -7.90
CA GLU A 215 1.88 -31.39 -8.84
C GLU A 215 2.18 -29.88 -9.01
N ARG A 216 1.12 -29.07 -8.88
CA ARG A 216 1.10 -27.61 -8.75
C ARG A 216 2.07 -26.99 -7.73
N PHE A 217 2.25 -27.58 -6.55
CA PHE A 217 3.09 -27.08 -5.44
C PHE A 217 4.30 -27.98 -5.13
N GLY A 218 4.66 -28.88 -6.05
CA GLY A 218 5.83 -29.76 -5.91
C GLY A 218 7.18 -29.03 -5.74
N PHE A 219 7.24 -27.72 -6.08
CA PHE A 219 8.42 -26.90 -5.82
C PHE A 219 8.81 -26.83 -4.34
N ALA A 220 7.88 -27.06 -3.40
CA ALA A 220 8.19 -26.94 -1.98
C ALA A 220 9.24 -27.95 -1.51
N ALA A 221 9.19 -29.19 -2.04
CA ALA A 221 10.21 -30.20 -1.78
C ALA A 221 11.56 -29.83 -2.40
N TRP A 222 11.55 -29.37 -3.66
CA TRP A 222 12.75 -28.89 -4.33
C TRP A 222 13.42 -27.71 -3.59
N LEU A 223 12.62 -26.77 -3.08
CA LEU A 223 13.12 -25.66 -2.27
C LEU A 223 13.71 -26.14 -0.94
N ALA A 224 13.13 -27.16 -0.31
CA ALA A 224 13.66 -27.73 0.94
C ALA A 224 15.02 -28.39 0.76
N ASP A 225 15.24 -29.06 -0.38
CA ASP A 225 16.53 -29.68 -0.70
C ASP A 225 17.61 -28.62 -1.02
N TRP A 226 17.21 -27.47 -1.55
CA TRP A 226 18.13 -26.44 -2.02
C TRP A 226 18.42 -25.35 -0.97
N LEU A 227 17.42 -24.94 -0.20
CA LEU A 227 17.50 -23.80 0.73
C LEU A 227 17.76 -24.27 2.16
N PRO A 228 18.92 -23.95 2.76
CA PRO A 228 19.22 -24.36 4.11
C PRO A 228 18.33 -23.63 5.11
N GLY A 229 17.90 -24.36 6.14
CA GLY A 229 17.06 -23.81 7.21
C GLY A 229 15.63 -23.45 6.75
N LEU A 230 15.15 -23.97 5.62
CA LEU A 230 13.74 -23.82 5.23
C LEU A 230 12.85 -24.66 6.15
N THR A 231 12.06 -23.99 6.98
CA THR A 231 11.19 -24.62 7.99
C THR A 231 9.73 -24.64 7.57
N GLY A 232 9.31 -23.77 6.65
CA GLY A 232 7.97 -23.83 6.11
C GLY A 232 7.75 -23.05 4.81
N VAL A 233 6.70 -23.44 4.08
CA VAL A 233 6.26 -22.74 2.86
C VAL A 233 4.75 -22.54 2.92
N VAL A 234 4.32 -21.27 2.81
CA VAL A 234 2.91 -20.90 2.72
C VAL A 234 2.63 -20.34 1.34
N VAL A 235 1.73 -20.96 0.60
CA VAL A 235 1.22 -20.44 -0.69
C VAL A 235 -0.11 -19.73 -0.49
N TYR A 236 -0.34 -18.71 -1.32
CA TYR A 236 -1.56 -17.92 -1.30
C TYR A 236 -1.85 -17.30 -2.67
N GLY A 237 -2.90 -16.49 -2.77
CA GLY A 237 -3.25 -15.79 -4.00
C GLY A 237 -4.01 -16.66 -5.00
N SER A 238 -3.96 -16.28 -6.29
CA SER A 238 -4.80 -16.91 -7.32
C SER A 238 -4.43 -18.36 -7.65
N SER A 239 -3.21 -18.80 -7.32
CA SER A 239 -2.77 -20.19 -7.52
C SER A 239 -3.58 -21.21 -6.71
N LEU A 240 -4.20 -20.77 -5.61
CA LEU A 240 -5.09 -21.57 -4.78
C LEU A 240 -6.54 -21.59 -5.25
N THR A 241 -6.99 -20.54 -5.93
CA THR A 241 -8.42 -20.31 -6.22
C THR A 241 -8.77 -20.40 -7.70
N SER A 242 -7.78 -20.53 -8.59
CA SER A 242 -7.96 -20.55 -10.04
C SER A 242 -7.08 -21.64 -10.68
N ASN A 243 -7.56 -22.21 -11.78
CA ASN A 243 -6.74 -23.06 -12.65
C ASN A 243 -5.90 -22.25 -13.64
N ASP A 244 -6.31 -21.01 -13.93
CA ASP A 244 -5.54 -20.05 -14.72
C ASP A 244 -5.03 -18.93 -13.82
N TYR A 245 -3.71 -18.92 -13.58
CA TYR A 245 -3.01 -17.95 -12.75
C TYR A 245 -1.69 -17.53 -13.41
N ALA A 246 -1.25 -16.30 -13.13
CA ALA A 246 -0.06 -15.73 -13.76
C ALA A 246 1.23 -16.17 -13.04
N ASP A 247 1.17 -16.24 -11.72
CA ASP A 247 2.26 -16.46 -10.79
C ASP A 247 1.77 -17.26 -9.57
N ILE A 248 2.73 -17.76 -8.79
CA ILE A 248 2.49 -18.44 -7.52
C ILE A 248 3.05 -17.54 -6.41
N ASP A 249 2.17 -16.94 -5.62
CA ASP A 249 2.58 -16.19 -4.43
C ASP A 249 2.94 -17.16 -3.30
N ALA A 250 4.18 -17.10 -2.82
CA ALA A 250 4.69 -17.98 -1.79
C ALA A 250 5.48 -17.20 -0.73
N ILE A 251 5.37 -17.64 0.52
CA ILE A 251 6.21 -17.19 1.63
C ILE A 251 7.08 -18.36 2.08
N LEU A 252 8.39 -18.13 2.11
CA LEU A 252 9.37 -19.05 2.69
C LEU A 252 9.66 -18.60 4.12
N VAL A 253 9.48 -19.52 5.05
CA VAL A 253 9.86 -19.37 6.46
C VAL A 253 11.17 -20.10 6.66
N VAL A 254 12.20 -19.37 7.07
CA VAL A 254 13.58 -19.86 7.15
C VAL A 254 14.24 -19.48 8.47
N ASP A 255 15.32 -20.15 8.84
CA ASP A 255 16.07 -19.81 10.05
C ASP A 255 16.85 -18.49 9.90
N ASP A 256 17.42 -18.23 8.71
CA ASP A 256 18.15 -17.01 8.38
C ASP A 256 17.64 -16.40 7.06
N ALA A 257 16.80 -15.37 7.18
CA ALA A 257 16.20 -14.71 6.03
C ALA A 257 17.23 -13.93 5.19
N GLU A 258 18.27 -13.35 5.78
CA GLU A 258 19.26 -12.58 5.02
C GLU A 258 20.17 -13.50 4.22
N TYR A 259 20.61 -14.60 4.81
CA TYR A 259 21.39 -15.62 4.11
C TYR A 259 20.63 -16.16 2.90
N VAL A 260 19.36 -16.53 3.08
CA VAL A 260 18.54 -17.07 1.98
C VAL A 260 18.26 -16.00 0.92
N LEU A 261 18.03 -14.74 1.29
CA LEU A 261 17.87 -13.65 0.33
C LEU A 261 19.13 -13.41 -0.52
N ARG A 262 20.33 -13.57 0.05
CA ARG A 262 21.59 -13.52 -0.71
C ARG A 262 21.71 -14.69 -1.68
N LEU A 263 21.36 -15.90 -1.25
CA LEU A 263 21.37 -17.09 -2.09
C LEU A 263 20.42 -16.97 -3.29
N LEU A 264 19.26 -16.33 -3.06
CA LEU A 264 18.21 -16.12 -4.06
C LEU A 264 18.37 -14.83 -4.88
N GLU A 265 19.39 -14.01 -4.62
CA GLU A 265 19.57 -12.73 -5.30
C GLU A 265 19.62 -12.91 -6.83
N ASN A 266 18.77 -12.18 -7.55
CA ASN A 266 18.63 -12.25 -9.01
C ASN A 266 18.30 -13.67 -9.54
N ARG A 267 17.78 -14.57 -8.70
CA ARG A 267 17.29 -15.90 -9.10
C ARG A 267 15.80 -15.79 -9.41
N LYS A 268 15.45 -15.57 -10.68
CA LYS A 268 14.05 -15.70 -11.11
C LYS A 268 13.60 -17.15 -10.95
N LEU A 269 12.83 -17.42 -9.91
CA LEU A 269 12.32 -18.76 -9.61
C LEU A 269 11.09 -19.07 -10.46
N LEU A 270 11.08 -20.23 -11.11
CA LEU A 270 10.00 -20.68 -11.96
C LEU A 270 9.55 -22.09 -11.56
N TRP A 271 8.25 -22.35 -11.61
CA TRP A 271 7.66 -23.69 -11.46
C TRP A 271 6.53 -23.87 -12.46
N GLY A 272 6.56 -24.94 -13.26
CA GLY A 272 5.54 -25.19 -14.28
C GLY A 272 5.40 -24.03 -15.30
N GLY A 273 6.49 -23.33 -15.61
CA GLY A 273 6.48 -22.15 -16.47
C GLY A 273 5.88 -20.87 -15.85
N LYS A 274 5.50 -20.91 -14.57
CA LYS A 274 4.97 -19.76 -13.81
C LYS A 274 6.03 -19.21 -12.87
N GLU A 275 6.02 -17.90 -12.64
CA GLU A 275 6.94 -17.25 -11.71
C GLU A 275 6.54 -17.54 -10.27
N LEU A 276 7.50 -17.89 -9.41
CA LEU A 276 7.31 -17.92 -7.97
C LEU A 276 7.59 -16.52 -7.42
N ASN A 277 6.52 -15.85 -6.96
CA ASN A 277 6.63 -14.56 -6.31
C ASN A 277 6.85 -14.76 -4.81
N VAL A 278 8.10 -14.64 -4.38
CA VAL A 278 8.55 -15.15 -3.08
C VAL A 278 8.82 -14.02 -2.07
N GLY A 279 8.21 -14.15 -0.89
CA GLY A 279 8.63 -13.47 0.34
C GLY A 279 9.51 -14.40 1.20
N VAL A 280 10.56 -13.86 1.83
CA VAL A 280 11.48 -14.64 2.69
C VAL A 280 11.59 -13.98 4.06
N TYR A 281 11.28 -14.74 5.09
CA TYR A 281 11.20 -14.26 6.48
C TYR A 281 11.60 -15.36 7.45
N THR A 282 12.09 -14.96 8.63
CA THR A 282 12.07 -15.86 9.78
C THR A 282 10.65 -16.03 10.32
N GLN A 283 10.41 -17.03 11.16
CA GLN A 283 9.10 -17.22 11.80
C GLN A 283 8.66 -15.96 12.58
N ALA A 284 9.58 -15.34 13.31
CA ALA A 284 9.32 -14.11 14.05
C ALA A 284 9.01 -12.94 13.10
N GLU A 285 9.80 -12.73 12.05
CA GLU A 285 9.55 -11.68 11.06
C GLU A 285 8.22 -11.89 10.35
N PHE A 286 7.89 -13.12 9.97
CA PHE A 286 6.65 -13.44 9.27
C PHE A 286 5.44 -13.14 10.16
N TRP A 287 5.47 -13.56 11.43
CA TRP A 287 4.45 -13.23 12.42
C TRP A 287 4.23 -11.72 12.52
N ARG A 288 5.30 -10.94 12.71
CA ARG A 288 5.24 -9.47 12.88
C ARG A 288 4.72 -8.76 11.63
N MET A 289 5.18 -9.19 10.46
CA MET A 289 4.68 -8.71 9.17
C MET A 289 3.18 -8.98 9.03
N GLN A 290 2.74 -10.19 9.36
CA GLN A 290 1.35 -10.59 9.24
C GLN A 290 0.45 -9.90 10.26
N LEU A 291 0.95 -9.44 11.42
CA LEU A 291 0.18 -8.58 12.30
C LEU A 291 -0.22 -7.24 11.64
N LEU A 292 0.61 -6.71 10.74
CA LEU A 292 0.34 -5.44 10.05
C LEU A 292 -0.35 -5.59 8.69
N SER A 293 -0.56 -6.83 8.24
CA SER A 293 -1.25 -7.12 6.98
C SER A 293 -2.75 -6.77 7.04
N GLY A 294 -3.34 -6.59 5.85
CA GLY A 294 -4.78 -6.35 5.69
C GLY A 294 -5.59 -7.64 5.54
N ASP A 295 -4.99 -8.81 5.74
CA ASP A 295 -5.63 -10.10 5.50
C ASP A 295 -5.36 -11.07 6.65
N ASN A 296 -6.06 -12.20 6.68
CA ASN A 296 -5.74 -13.32 7.55
C ASN A 296 -5.27 -14.49 6.69
N LEU A 297 -3.95 -14.56 6.43
CA LEU A 297 -3.36 -15.73 5.76
C LEU A 297 -3.70 -17.04 6.49
N ALA A 298 -3.93 -17.02 7.81
CA ALA A 298 -4.39 -18.18 8.57
C ALA A 298 -5.72 -18.76 8.04
N SER A 299 -6.57 -17.96 7.41
CA SER A 299 -7.91 -18.38 6.96
C SER A 299 -7.91 -18.98 5.54
N TYR A 300 -6.97 -18.58 4.67
CA TYR A 300 -6.99 -18.99 3.25
C TYR A 300 -5.63 -19.40 2.67
N GLY A 301 -4.53 -19.05 3.33
CA GLY A 301 -3.21 -19.55 2.99
C GLY A 301 -3.16 -21.07 3.14
N ARG A 302 -2.27 -21.71 2.38
CA ARG A 302 -2.02 -23.15 2.49
C ARG A 302 -0.56 -23.38 2.80
N CYS A 303 -0.30 -24.05 3.91
CA CYS A 303 1.03 -24.56 4.22
C CYS A 303 1.27 -25.80 3.36
N VAL A 304 2.32 -25.76 2.55
CA VAL A 304 2.71 -26.86 1.63
C VAL A 304 4.04 -27.51 2.04
N LEU A 305 4.69 -26.98 3.07
CA LEU A 305 5.87 -27.56 3.71
C LEU A 305 5.92 -27.13 5.18
N GLY A 306 6.25 -28.07 6.06
CA GLY A 306 6.52 -27.81 7.48
C GLY A 306 5.30 -27.39 8.31
N GLU A 307 5.55 -26.50 9.26
CA GLU A 307 4.55 -25.92 10.16
C GLU A 307 4.88 -24.44 10.33
N VAL A 308 3.86 -23.59 10.28
CA VAL A 308 4.03 -22.14 10.37
C VAL A 308 2.98 -21.55 11.29
N GLU A 309 3.38 -20.67 12.20
CA GLU A 309 2.43 -19.92 13.03
C GLU A 309 2.03 -18.61 12.35
N LEU A 310 0.74 -18.32 12.34
CA LEU A 310 0.14 -17.15 11.71
C LEU A 310 -0.80 -16.42 12.68
N PRO A 311 -0.85 -15.07 12.63
CA PRO A 311 -1.83 -14.32 13.39
C PRO A 311 -3.20 -14.35 12.70
N HIS A 312 -4.24 -14.66 13.46
CA HIS A 312 -5.63 -14.47 13.06
C HIS A 312 -6.20 -13.22 13.74
N LYS A 313 -6.36 -12.16 12.95
CA LYS A 313 -6.78 -10.82 13.40
C LYS A 313 -8.31 -10.69 13.39
N PRO A 314 -8.91 -9.92 14.31
CA PRO A 314 -10.34 -9.63 14.26
C PRO A 314 -10.74 -8.86 12.99
N VAL A 315 -11.93 -9.14 12.47
CA VAL A 315 -12.48 -8.49 11.26
C VAL A 315 -12.46 -6.96 11.32
N PRO A 316 -12.85 -6.28 12.42
CA PRO A 316 -12.79 -4.82 12.49
C PRO A 316 -11.38 -4.25 12.28
N VAL A 317 -10.34 -4.94 12.78
CA VAL A 317 -8.94 -4.55 12.58
C VAL A 317 -8.54 -4.65 11.11
N LEU A 318 -8.93 -5.76 10.46
CA LEU A 318 -8.67 -5.98 9.03
C LEU A 318 -9.37 -4.95 8.14
N LEU A 319 -10.63 -4.62 8.44
CA LEU A 319 -11.37 -3.60 7.70
C LEU A 319 -10.71 -2.23 7.83
N ALA A 320 -10.35 -1.81 9.05
CA ALA A 320 -9.63 -0.56 9.28
C ALA A 320 -8.28 -0.51 8.54
N ARG A 321 -7.54 -1.62 8.50
CA ARG A 321 -6.32 -1.77 7.71
C ARG A 321 -6.56 -1.54 6.23
N ASN A 322 -7.54 -2.22 5.63
CA ASN A 322 -7.78 -2.14 4.19
C ASN A 322 -8.24 -0.75 3.74
N LEU A 323 -9.10 -0.10 4.54
CA LEU A 323 -9.50 1.29 4.27
C LEU A 323 -8.30 2.25 4.37
N SER A 324 -7.45 2.06 5.39
CA SER A 324 -6.19 2.81 5.53
C SER A 324 -5.28 2.62 4.32
N PHE A 325 -5.09 1.36 3.87
CA PHE A 325 -4.32 1.07 2.66
C PHE A 325 -4.93 1.74 1.43
N GLY A 326 -6.26 1.75 1.29
CA GLY A 326 -6.95 2.44 0.21
C GLY A 326 -6.60 3.93 0.16
N ILE A 327 -6.61 4.63 1.30
CA ILE A 327 -6.21 6.05 1.37
C ILE A 327 -4.73 6.27 1.09
N VAL A 328 -3.85 5.39 1.59
CA VAL A 328 -2.41 5.44 1.26
C VAL A 328 -2.20 5.28 -0.25
N ARG A 329 -2.89 4.32 -0.88
CA ARG A 329 -2.81 4.05 -2.32
C ARG A 329 -3.41 5.19 -3.15
N GLN A 330 -4.53 5.76 -2.72
CA GLN A 330 -5.14 6.94 -3.35
C GLN A 330 -4.15 8.11 -3.43
N ARG A 331 -3.44 8.40 -2.33
CA ARG A 331 -2.40 9.45 -2.34
C ARG A 331 -1.26 9.14 -3.29
N GLN A 332 -0.87 7.87 -3.41
CA GLN A 332 0.16 7.46 -4.36
C GLN A 332 -0.34 7.62 -5.81
N GLN A 333 -1.61 7.29 -6.12
CA GLN A 333 -2.22 7.54 -7.44
C GLN A 333 -2.20 9.04 -7.79
N LEU A 334 -2.61 9.90 -6.87
CA LEU A 334 -2.56 11.36 -7.06
C LEU A 334 -1.15 11.89 -7.29
N GLY A 335 -0.14 11.30 -6.65
CA GLY A 335 1.26 11.62 -6.92
C GLY A 335 1.75 11.11 -8.26
N MET A 336 1.33 9.90 -8.64
CA MET A 336 1.65 9.31 -9.93
C MET A 336 1.05 10.13 -11.08
N LEU A 337 -0.19 10.60 -10.92
CA LEU A 337 -0.85 11.47 -11.90
C LEU A 337 -0.08 12.80 -12.11
N ALA A 338 0.35 13.45 -11.02
CA ALA A 338 1.17 14.66 -11.09
C ALA A 338 2.46 14.41 -11.89
N ARG A 339 3.11 13.27 -11.61
CA ARG A 339 4.37 12.88 -12.25
C ARG A 339 4.18 12.54 -13.73
N ALA A 340 3.13 11.80 -14.07
CA ALA A 340 2.80 11.42 -15.44
C ALA A 340 2.52 12.62 -16.35
N LEU A 341 2.15 13.77 -15.77
CA LEU A 341 1.92 15.02 -16.49
C LEU A 341 3.10 15.99 -16.46
N GLY A 342 3.93 15.95 -15.41
CA GLY A 342 4.99 16.94 -15.17
C GLY A 342 6.40 16.54 -15.60
N GLU A 343 6.68 15.26 -15.85
CA GLU A 343 8.01 14.81 -16.31
C GLU A 343 7.96 14.28 -17.75
N PRO A 344 8.96 14.58 -18.60
CA PRO A 344 9.14 13.90 -19.87
C PRO A 344 9.18 12.38 -19.67
N ALA A 345 8.62 11.62 -20.60
CA ALA A 345 8.61 10.16 -20.53
C ALA A 345 10.04 9.60 -20.55
N SER A 346 10.63 9.29 -19.39
CA SER A 346 11.88 8.54 -19.33
C SER A 346 11.57 7.03 -19.34
N GLY A 347 12.21 6.27 -20.24
CA GLY A 347 12.24 4.80 -20.23
C GLY A 347 10.87 4.10 -20.40
N PRO A 348 10.58 3.45 -21.54
CA PRO A 348 9.23 3.02 -21.89
C PRO A 348 8.63 1.87 -21.07
N ASP A 349 9.43 1.01 -20.41
CA ASP A 349 8.93 -0.27 -19.87
C ASP A 349 8.70 -0.27 -18.34
N ASP A 350 9.65 0.19 -17.53
CA ASP A 350 9.49 0.21 -16.06
C ASP A 350 8.37 1.16 -15.59
N ARG A 351 8.20 2.31 -16.27
CA ARG A 351 7.12 3.24 -15.96
C ARG A 351 5.75 2.72 -16.41
N ARG A 352 5.70 1.94 -17.49
CA ARG A 352 4.45 1.34 -18.01
C ARG A 352 3.87 0.34 -17.02
N ASN A 353 4.69 -0.60 -16.56
CA ASN A 353 4.30 -1.59 -15.55
C ASN A 353 3.80 -0.91 -14.27
N LEU A 354 4.43 0.21 -13.89
CA LEU A 354 4.01 0.99 -12.74
C LEU A 354 2.64 1.65 -12.96
N HIS A 355 2.41 2.31 -14.11
CA HIS A 355 1.12 2.93 -14.41
C HIS A 355 -0.02 1.91 -14.45
N GLU A 356 0.18 0.77 -15.09
CA GLU A 356 -0.81 -0.33 -15.10
C GLU A 356 -1.12 -0.84 -13.69
N TYR A 357 -0.10 -0.95 -12.83
CA TYR A 357 -0.30 -1.31 -11.44
C TYR A 357 -1.18 -0.28 -10.71
N PHE A 358 -0.93 1.01 -10.91
CA PHE A 358 -1.71 2.09 -10.29
C PHE A 358 -3.18 2.11 -10.77
N VAL A 359 -3.45 1.65 -11.99
CA VAL A 359 -4.82 1.49 -12.51
C VAL A 359 -5.61 0.38 -11.78
N LYS A 360 -4.94 -0.67 -11.28
CA LYS A 360 -5.54 -1.82 -10.58
C LYS A 360 -5.92 -1.54 -9.11
N ILE A 361 -5.51 -0.40 -8.55
CA ILE A 361 -5.69 -0.12 -7.12
C ILE A 361 -7.15 -0.22 -6.65
N PRO A 362 -8.17 0.30 -7.36
CA PRO A 362 -9.57 0.15 -6.94
C PRO A 362 -9.95 -1.33 -6.71
N ALA A 363 -9.49 -2.21 -7.60
CA ALA A 363 -9.78 -3.65 -7.53
C ALA A 363 -9.07 -4.30 -6.33
N ASN A 364 -7.82 -3.90 -6.08
CA ASN A 364 -7.06 -4.39 -4.93
C ASN A 364 -7.69 -3.94 -3.60
N VAL A 365 -8.20 -2.70 -3.53
CA VAL A 365 -8.90 -2.17 -2.34
C VAL A 365 -10.20 -2.94 -2.10
N ALA A 366 -11.01 -3.14 -3.14
CA ALA A 366 -12.25 -3.92 -3.03
C ALA A 366 -11.97 -5.37 -2.61
N LYS A 367 -11.06 -6.06 -3.31
CA LYS A 367 -10.70 -7.45 -3.02
C LYS A 367 -10.17 -7.62 -1.59
N GLY A 368 -9.27 -6.74 -1.15
CA GLY A 368 -8.72 -6.75 0.20
C GLY A 368 -9.80 -6.55 1.26
N THR A 369 -10.68 -5.57 1.07
CA THR A 369 -11.75 -5.26 2.02
C THR A 369 -12.81 -6.36 2.11
N PHE A 370 -13.19 -6.97 0.98
CA PHE A 370 -14.09 -8.13 1.01
C PHE A 370 -13.44 -9.34 1.68
N GLY A 371 -12.17 -9.63 1.35
CA GLY A 371 -11.41 -10.70 1.97
C GLY A 371 -11.28 -10.53 3.49
N ALA A 372 -11.10 -9.31 3.97
CA ALA A 372 -11.09 -8.97 5.39
C ALA A 372 -12.39 -9.32 6.12
N ASN A 373 -13.52 -9.36 5.40
CA ASN A 373 -14.83 -9.78 5.93
C ASN A 373 -15.18 -11.23 5.56
N GLY A 374 -14.19 -12.05 5.21
CA GLY A 374 -14.37 -13.46 4.85
C GLY A 374 -14.99 -13.70 3.46
N ARG A 375 -15.19 -12.66 2.65
CA ARG A 375 -15.76 -12.75 1.30
C ARG A 375 -14.63 -12.82 0.26
N HIS A 376 -14.14 -14.02 -0.03
CA HIS A 376 -13.04 -14.24 -0.97
C HIS A 376 -13.49 -14.26 -2.43
N HIS A 377 -13.91 -13.11 -2.95
CA HIS A 377 -14.31 -12.97 -4.36
C HIS A 377 -13.13 -13.20 -5.33
N SER A 378 -13.44 -13.84 -6.44
CA SER A 378 -12.55 -14.01 -7.59
C SER A 378 -12.25 -12.67 -8.29
N LYS A 379 -11.22 -12.64 -9.14
CA LYS A 379 -10.90 -11.43 -9.93
C LYS A 379 -12.09 -10.98 -10.79
N PRO A 380 -12.79 -11.85 -11.55
CA PRO A 380 -13.95 -11.44 -12.35
C PRO A 380 -15.09 -10.84 -11.52
N GLU A 381 -15.40 -11.42 -10.35
CA GLU A 381 -16.45 -10.88 -9.46
C GLU A 381 -16.12 -9.47 -8.97
N ILE A 382 -14.85 -9.22 -8.59
CA ILE A 382 -14.41 -7.89 -8.17
C ILE A 382 -14.48 -6.88 -9.33
N GLN A 383 -14.13 -7.30 -10.56
CA GLN A 383 -14.24 -6.43 -11.72
C GLN A 383 -15.68 -6.09 -12.07
N ALA A 384 -16.59 -7.06 -12.00
CA ALA A 384 -18.02 -6.84 -12.17
C ALA A 384 -18.55 -5.86 -11.11
N TRP A 385 -18.23 -6.09 -9.83
CA TRP A 385 -18.63 -5.21 -8.74
C TRP A 385 -18.12 -3.77 -8.94
N LEU A 386 -16.86 -3.60 -9.35
CA LEU A 386 -16.30 -2.27 -9.62
C LEU A 386 -17.04 -1.55 -10.75
N LYS A 387 -17.32 -2.26 -11.84
CA LYS A 387 -18.02 -1.71 -12.99
C LYS A 387 -19.44 -1.30 -12.61
N ASP A 388 -20.15 -2.14 -11.87
CA ASP A 388 -21.54 -1.91 -11.47
C ASP A 388 -21.66 -0.79 -10.43
N ARG A 389 -20.75 -0.74 -9.45
CA ARG A 389 -20.81 0.21 -8.33
C ARG A 389 -20.14 1.55 -8.59
N THR A 390 -19.13 1.59 -9.47
CA THR A 390 -18.29 2.78 -9.68
C THR A 390 -18.19 3.20 -11.14
N GLY A 391 -18.67 2.39 -12.08
CA GLY A 391 -18.52 2.62 -13.52
C GLY A 391 -17.11 2.36 -14.04
N PHE A 392 -16.20 1.84 -13.20
CA PHE A 392 -14.79 1.68 -13.54
C PHE A 392 -14.49 0.29 -14.13
N ASP A 393 -13.92 0.27 -15.34
CA ASP A 393 -13.53 -0.94 -16.04
C ASP A 393 -12.00 -1.04 -16.07
N THR A 394 -11.44 -1.84 -15.15
CA THR A 394 -9.97 -1.92 -14.97
C THR A 394 -9.27 -2.38 -16.26
N GLU A 395 -9.81 -3.35 -16.97
CA GLU A 395 -9.18 -3.89 -18.19
C GLU A 395 -9.17 -2.88 -19.34
N ARG A 396 -10.26 -2.13 -19.49
CA ARG A 396 -10.32 -1.00 -20.43
C ARG A 396 -9.28 0.05 -20.07
N GLU A 397 -9.20 0.45 -18.80
CA GLU A 397 -8.30 1.52 -18.37
C GLU A 397 -6.83 1.11 -18.45
N GLN A 398 -6.51 -0.15 -18.17
CA GLN A 398 -5.16 -0.68 -18.40
C GLN A 398 -4.78 -0.65 -19.88
N ARG A 399 -5.68 -1.03 -20.79
CA ARG A 399 -5.43 -0.90 -22.23
C ARG A 399 -5.24 0.56 -22.64
N ALA A 400 -6.03 1.47 -22.07
CA ALA A 400 -5.93 2.90 -22.35
C ALA A 400 -4.57 3.49 -21.90
N VAL A 401 -3.91 2.95 -20.87
CA VAL A 401 -2.53 3.35 -20.52
C VAL A 401 -1.58 3.16 -21.71
N LEU A 402 -1.78 2.09 -22.48
CA LEU A 402 -0.96 1.74 -23.63
C LEU A 402 -1.30 2.55 -24.88
N THR A 403 -2.58 2.84 -25.11
CA THR A 403 -3.06 3.43 -26.36
C THR A 403 -3.28 4.95 -26.30
N GLU A 404 -3.61 5.49 -25.13
CA GLU A 404 -4.00 6.90 -24.93
C GLU A 404 -3.02 7.66 -24.01
N GLY A 405 -2.08 6.94 -23.38
CA GLY A 405 -1.18 7.47 -22.37
C GLY A 405 -1.74 7.36 -20.94
N PRO A 406 -0.90 7.50 -19.92
CA PRO A 406 -1.23 7.11 -18.55
C PRO A 406 -2.12 8.10 -17.79
N ALA A 407 -2.16 9.38 -18.19
CA ALA A 407 -2.77 10.42 -17.35
C ALA A 407 -4.29 10.25 -17.15
N ARG A 408 -5.06 9.97 -18.22
CA ARG A 408 -6.51 9.76 -18.10
C ARG A 408 -6.83 8.48 -17.30
N PRO A 409 -6.22 7.31 -17.57
CA PRO A 409 -6.46 6.12 -16.78
C PRO A 409 -6.08 6.26 -15.30
N LEU A 410 -4.98 6.96 -14.99
CA LEU A 410 -4.59 7.23 -13.61
C LEU A 410 -5.61 8.13 -12.90
N ALA A 411 -6.13 9.16 -13.58
CA ALA A 411 -7.19 10.02 -13.03
C ALA A 411 -8.49 9.23 -12.80
N ALA A 412 -8.91 8.42 -13.78
CA ALA A 412 -10.09 7.56 -13.64
C ALA A 412 -9.94 6.56 -12.48
N SER A 413 -8.77 5.95 -12.36
CA SER A 413 -8.47 5.00 -11.29
C SER A 413 -8.46 5.68 -9.91
N ALA A 414 -7.93 6.91 -9.80
CA ALA A 414 -7.98 7.66 -8.54
C ALA A 414 -9.43 8.00 -8.12
N VAL A 415 -10.28 8.43 -9.06
CA VAL A 415 -11.71 8.66 -8.75
C VAL A 415 -12.40 7.37 -8.34
N ALA A 416 -12.13 6.27 -9.06
CA ALA A 416 -12.71 4.96 -8.78
C ALA A 416 -12.27 4.39 -7.42
N THR A 417 -11.02 4.58 -7.00
CA THR A 417 -10.55 4.14 -5.67
C THR A 417 -11.37 4.80 -4.57
N LEU A 418 -11.62 6.11 -4.65
CA LEU A 418 -12.40 6.83 -3.66
C LEU A 418 -13.88 6.40 -3.68
N ASN A 419 -14.45 6.22 -4.87
CA ASN A 419 -15.81 5.66 -5.00
C ASN A 419 -15.91 4.25 -4.42
N ALA A 420 -14.90 3.39 -4.65
CA ALA A 420 -14.87 2.05 -4.07
C ALA A 420 -14.84 2.10 -2.54
N LEU A 421 -14.04 2.99 -1.94
CA LEU A 421 -14.01 3.18 -0.49
C LEU A 421 -15.37 3.59 0.09
N GLU A 422 -16.09 4.52 -0.57
CA GLU A 422 -17.44 4.91 -0.16
C GLU A 422 -18.44 3.75 -0.26
N GLN A 423 -18.42 3.01 -1.37
CA GLN A 423 -19.33 1.89 -1.58
C GLN A 423 -19.05 0.75 -0.60
N LEU A 424 -17.78 0.42 -0.35
CA LEU A 424 -17.41 -0.57 0.67
C LEU A 424 -17.83 -0.13 2.06
N ASN A 425 -17.68 1.16 2.39
CA ASN A 425 -18.13 1.68 3.67
C ASN A 425 -19.66 1.61 3.81
N ALA A 426 -20.40 1.94 2.75
CA ALA A 426 -21.87 1.85 2.74
C ALA A 426 -22.37 0.40 2.86
N GLU A 427 -21.69 -0.55 2.22
CA GLU A 427 -22.07 -1.97 2.27
C GLU A 427 -21.70 -2.66 3.59
N LEU A 428 -20.61 -2.22 4.25
CA LEU A 428 -20.03 -2.91 5.41
C LEU A 428 -20.19 -2.14 6.73
N GLY A 429 -20.62 -0.87 6.71
CA GLY A 429 -20.88 -0.08 7.90
C GLY A 429 -19.65 0.13 8.80
N ILE A 430 -18.47 0.31 8.21
CA ILE A 430 -17.19 0.28 8.93
C ILE A 430 -16.94 1.61 9.65
N ILE A 431 -17.32 2.71 9.00
CA ILE A 431 -17.09 4.07 9.45
C ILE A 431 -18.43 4.81 9.48
N ALA A 432 -18.75 5.35 10.65
CA ALA A 432 -19.87 6.24 10.83
C ALA A 432 -19.43 7.71 10.88
N PRO A 433 -20.28 8.64 10.44
CA PRO A 433 -20.09 10.04 10.75
C PRO A 433 -20.27 10.25 12.26
N GLN A 434 -19.29 10.86 12.90
CA GLN A 434 -19.41 11.45 14.22
C GLN A 434 -20.29 12.68 14.08
N LEU A 435 -21.47 12.62 14.68
CA LEU A 435 -22.29 13.81 14.90
C LEU A 435 -21.50 14.70 15.87
N GLU A 436 -21.29 15.96 15.51
CA GLU A 436 -20.90 16.95 16.50
C GLU A 436 -22.02 16.98 17.54
N GLU A 437 -21.74 16.57 18.78
CA GLU A 437 -22.63 16.93 19.88
C GLU A 437 -22.68 18.46 19.88
N ALA A 438 -23.88 19.01 19.69
CA ALA A 438 -24.10 20.44 19.76
C ALA A 438 -23.61 20.93 21.12
N ALA A 439 -22.51 21.69 21.12
CA ALA A 439 -21.96 22.33 22.31
C ALA A 439 -22.86 23.46 22.81
#